data_AF-A0AAD9A2I6-F1
#
_entry.id   AF-A0AAD9A2I6-F1
#
_cell.length_a   1.000
_cell.length_b   1.000
_cell.length_c   1.000
_cell.angle_alpha   90.00
_cell.angle_beta   90.00
_cell.angle_gamma   90.00
#
_symmetry.space_group_name_H-M   'P 1'
#
loop_
_entity.id
_entity.type
_entity.pdbx_description
1 polymer ?
#
loop_
_entity_poly.entity_id
_entity_poly.type
_entity_poly.pdbx_seq_one_letter_code
_entity_poly.pdbx_strand_id
1 'polypeptide(L)'
;KLPATPVVLSFSPDLATTASNTPEYTLAAVTTAWHILIFNPAAGSLNAWSRRNPVSRLPATIRETRDLAKGALWQGPRVWIYGINFLFMLDLSQDLSAPVAVADPDTAVVVHAHAAGTKRKRKGPDSGAGSKMSIGAIVPAQVDRFVAAKGTKEWQDDIESRAPADAMDVDSDADSADDAAAAGSDSEEPESGLATLRGRQEETQAEDGAGKTRWWHTYKYRPILGIAPLSGTGAAALEAVLVERPLWEVDLPERYFGADEWER
;
A
#
# COMPACT_ATOMS: atom_id res chain seq x y z
N LYS A 1 1.32 10.82 -17.10
CA LYS A 1 1.65 11.52 -15.84
C LYS A 1 1.52 10.52 -14.69
N LEU A 2 2.47 10.46 -13.76
CA LEU A 2 2.39 9.55 -12.62
C LEU A 2 1.33 10.05 -11.60
N PRO A 3 0.63 9.16 -10.88
CA PRO A 3 -0.40 9.54 -9.91
C PRO A 3 0.17 10.22 -8.67
N ALA A 4 1.43 9.94 -8.34
CA ALA A 4 2.16 10.54 -7.23
C ALA A 4 3.65 10.68 -7.58
N THR A 5 4.42 11.34 -6.73
CA THR A 5 5.85 11.56 -6.96
C THR A 5 6.62 10.24 -7.01
N PRO A 6 7.48 10.02 -8.02
CA PRO A 6 8.33 8.84 -8.08
C PRO A 6 9.42 8.94 -7.01
N VAL A 7 9.55 7.90 -6.18
CA VAL A 7 10.63 7.79 -5.18
C VAL A 7 11.75 6.90 -5.67
N VAL A 8 11.42 5.89 -6.47
CA VAL A 8 12.40 5.00 -7.10
C VAL A 8 12.11 4.92 -8.60
N LEU A 9 13.15 5.11 -9.41
CA LEU A 9 13.14 4.87 -10.85
C LEU A 9 14.36 4.02 -11.17
N SER A 10 14.14 2.86 -11.79
CA SER A 10 15.24 1.93 -12.08
C SER A 10 14.97 1.16 -13.36
N PHE A 11 15.93 1.16 -14.26
CA PHE A 11 15.90 0.31 -15.45
C PHE A 11 16.25 -1.12 -15.05
N SER A 12 15.51 -2.07 -15.60
CA SER A 12 15.89 -3.48 -15.57
C SER A 12 17.24 -3.64 -16.27
N PRO A 13 18.19 -4.38 -15.69
CA PRO A 13 19.45 -4.71 -16.34
C PRO A 13 19.25 -5.68 -17.52
N ASP A 14 18.16 -6.45 -17.50
CA ASP A 14 17.82 -7.39 -18.57
C ASP A 14 17.21 -6.65 -19.75
N LEU A 15 17.89 -6.76 -20.90
CA LEU A 15 17.41 -6.26 -22.19
C LEU A 15 16.56 -7.34 -22.86
N ALA A 16 15.29 -7.05 -23.08
CA ALA A 16 14.46 -7.88 -23.94
C ALA A 16 14.73 -7.49 -25.40
N THR A 17 15.01 -8.47 -26.26
CA THR A 17 15.16 -8.25 -27.69
C THR A 17 13.84 -8.61 -28.37
N THR A 18 13.14 -7.62 -28.91
CA THR A 18 11.90 -7.88 -29.66
C THR A 18 12.25 -8.50 -31.04
N ALA A 19 11.29 -9.18 -31.68
CA ALA A 19 11.45 -9.77 -33.02
C ALA A 19 11.91 -8.77 -34.11
N SER A 20 11.79 -7.47 -33.86
CA SER A 20 12.29 -6.36 -34.70
C SER A 20 13.76 -5.97 -34.46
N ASN A 21 14.53 -6.73 -33.65
CA ASN A 21 15.91 -6.41 -33.24
C ASN A 21 16.09 -5.05 -32.54
N THR A 22 15.01 -4.45 -32.05
CA THR A 22 15.05 -3.23 -31.26
C THR A 22 15.22 -3.58 -29.79
N PRO A 23 16.20 -2.98 -29.08
CA PRO A 23 16.35 -3.20 -27.64
C PRO A 23 15.14 -2.64 -26.90
N GLU A 24 14.44 -3.50 -26.17
CA GLU A 24 13.32 -3.12 -25.32
C GLU A 24 13.82 -2.93 -23.89
N TYR A 25 13.75 -1.69 -23.43
CA TYR A 25 14.06 -1.34 -22.05
C TYR A 25 12.84 -1.52 -21.17
N THR A 26 13.05 -1.98 -19.95
CA THR A 26 12.00 -2.03 -18.92
C THR A 26 12.36 -1.04 -17.82
N LEU A 27 11.48 -0.08 -17.53
CA LEU A 27 11.66 0.91 -16.48
C LEU A 27 10.66 0.67 -15.35
N ALA A 28 11.14 0.35 -14.16
CA ALA A 28 10.32 0.29 -12.96
C ALA A 28 10.26 1.66 -12.28
N ALA A 29 9.06 2.05 -11.87
CA ALA A 29 8.79 3.25 -11.09
C ALA A 29 7.99 2.88 -9.84
N VAL A 30 8.45 3.33 -8.68
CA VAL A 30 7.73 3.23 -7.41
C VAL A 30 7.40 4.64 -6.94
N THR A 31 6.12 4.92 -6.72
CA THR A 31 5.65 6.23 -6.27
C THR A 31 5.47 6.32 -4.75
N THR A 32 5.33 7.53 -4.21
CA THR A 32 5.02 7.77 -2.79
C THR A 32 3.69 7.15 -2.34
N ALA A 33 2.73 6.96 -3.25
CA ALA A 33 1.46 6.28 -2.99
C ALA A 33 1.50 4.77 -3.27
N TRP A 34 2.69 4.14 -3.28
CA TRP A 34 2.88 2.71 -3.48
C TRP A 34 2.36 2.13 -4.81
N HIS A 35 2.25 2.97 -5.85
CA HIS A 35 2.11 2.48 -7.22
C HIS A 35 3.44 1.94 -7.72
N ILE A 36 3.47 0.63 -8.02
CA ILE A 36 4.56 -0.06 -8.71
C ILE A 36 4.17 -0.15 -10.19
N LEU A 37 4.79 0.70 -11.01
CA LEU A 37 4.49 0.82 -12.43
C LEU A 37 5.70 0.40 -13.25
N ILE A 38 5.48 -0.46 -14.25
CA ILE A 38 6.52 -0.92 -15.15
C ILE A 38 6.23 -0.38 -16.56
N PHE A 39 7.19 0.34 -17.15
CA PHE A 39 7.06 1.00 -18.44
C PHE A 39 8.00 0.40 -19.47
N ASN A 40 7.57 0.42 -20.73
CA ASN A 40 8.40 0.17 -21.91
C ASN A 40 8.61 1.54 -22.58
N PRO A 41 9.70 2.27 -22.24
CA PRO A 41 9.84 3.67 -22.62
C PRO A 41 10.04 3.86 -24.13
N ALA A 42 10.64 2.89 -24.82
CA ALA A 42 10.77 2.92 -26.28
C ALA A 42 9.41 2.88 -26.99
N ALA A 43 8.45 2.14 -26.44
CA ALA A 43 7.07 2.07 -26.93
C ALA A 43 6.17 3.19 -26.36
N GLY A 44 6.67 3.97 -25.39
CA GLY A 44 5.89 5.00 -24.70
C GLY A 44 4.68 4.46 -23.92
N SER A 45 4.70 3.18 -23.53
CA SER A 45 3.52 2.49 -22.99
C SER A 45 3.82 1.72 -21.70
N LEU A 46 2.79 1.45 -20.90
CA LEU A 46 2.90 0.59 -19.72
C LEU A 46 3.07 -0.87 -20.14
N ASN A 47 3.97 -1.60 -19.47
CA ASN A 47 4.17 -3.03 -19.70
C ASN A 47 2.88 -3.81 -19.39
N ALA A 48 2.67 -4.93 -20.09
CA ALA A 48 1.53 -5.82 -19.91
C ALA A 48 1.36 -6.25 -18.44
N TRP A 49 2.45 -6.57 -17.75
CA TRP A 49 2.42 -6.94 -16.32
C TRP A 49 1.79 -5.84 -15.46
N SER A 50 2.17 -4.58 -15.63
CA SER A 50 1.67 -3.49 -14.80
C SER A 50 0.22 -3.11 -15.13
N ARG A 51 -0.27 -3.42 -16.34
CA ARG A 51 -1.70 -3.32 -16.69
C ARG A 51 -2.54 -4.39 -16.00
N ARG A 52 -2.01 -5.61 -15.89
CA ARG A 52 -2.66 -6.74 -15.20
C ARG A 52 -2.60 -6.62 -13.68
N ASN A 53 -1.58 -5.96 -13.14
CA ASN A 53 -1.33 -5.86 -11.71
C ASN A 53 -1.47 -4.42 -11.19
N PRO A 54 -2.71 -3.90 -11.04
CA PRO A 54 -2.94 -2.61 -10.37
C PRO A 54 -2.63 -2.70 -8.88
N VAL A 55 -2.45 -1.55 -8.22
CA VAL A 55 -2.15 -1.45 -6.77
C VAL A 55 -3.15 -2.20 -5.89
N SER A 56 -4.40 -2.34 -6.32
CA SER A 56 -5.42 -3.11 -5.60
C SER A 56 -5.11 -4.60 -5.47
N ARG A 57 -4.30 -5.17 -6.39
CA ARG A 57 -3.83 -6.57 -6.35
C ARG A 57 -2.56 -6.76 -5.52
N LEU A 58 -1.91 -5.67 -5.05
CA LEU A 58 -0.77 -5.80 -4.14
C LEU A 58 -1.20 -6.39 -2.79
N PRO A 59 -0.33 -7.16 -2.12
CA PRO A 59 -0.58 -7.67 -0.78
C PRO A 59 -1.00 -6.57 0.19
N ALA A 60 -1.97 -6.85 1.05
CA ALA A 60 -2.48 -5.89 2.03
C ALA A 60 -1.36 -5.34 2.93
N THR A 61 -0.41 -6.19 3.29
CA THR A 61 0.76 -5.84 4.11
C THR A 61 1.59 -4.71 3.50
N ILE A 62 1.75 -4.66 2.18
CA ILE A 62 2.46 -3.59 1.48
C ILE A 62 1.58 -2.35 1.30
N ARG A 63 0.29 -2.55 1.02
CA ARG A 63 -0.66 -1.43 0.89
C ARG A 63 -0.87 -0.66 2.19
N GLU A 64 -0.69 -1.31 3.32
CA GLU A 64 -0.80 -0.73 4.67
C GLU A 64 0.53 -0.16 5.18
N THR A 65 1.64 -0.42 4.48
CA THR A 65 2.95 0.13 4.80
C THR A 65 2.94 1.64 4.63
N ARG A 66 3.27 2.37 5.70
CA ARG A 66 3.41 3.83 5.68
C ARG A 66 4.80 4.31 5.30
N ASP A 67 5.78 3.41 5.39
CA ASP A 67 7.15 3.71 5.03
C ASP A 67 7.26 3.87 3.51
N LEU A 68 8.06 4.86 3.08
CA LEU A 68 8.37 5.07 1.68
C LEU A 68 9.48 4.11 1.23
N ALA A 69 9.42 3.69 -0.03
CA ALA A 69 10.53 3.00 -0.68
C ALA A 69 11.73 3.95 -0.78
N LYS A 70 12.92 3.49 -0.39
CA LYS A 70 14.19 4.23 -0.51
C LYS A 70 14.98 3.80 -1.75
N GLY A 71 14.85 2.55 -2.16
CA GLY A 71 15.56 2.02 -3.31
C GLY A 71 15.01 0.67 -3.78
N ALA A 72 15.53 0.21 -4.92
CA ALA A 72 15.22 -1.10 -5.48
C ALA A 72 16.46 -1.78 -6.07
N LEU A 73 16.46 -3.11 -6.07
CA LEU A 73 17.49 -3.98 -6.62
C LEU A 73 16.86 -5.01 -7.55
N TRP A 74 17.56 -5.35 -8.62
CA TRP A 74 17.09 -6.33 -9.61
C TRP A 74 17.79 -7.68 -9.44
N GLN A 75 17.00 -8.75 -9.54
CA GLN A 75 17.47 -10.14 -9.59
C GLN A 75 16.70 -10.85 -10.71
N GLY A 76 17.17 -10.73 -11.95
CA GLY A 76 16.44 -11.18 -13.14
C GLY A 76 15.03 -10.59 -13.18
N PRO A 77 13.95 -11.41 -13.21
CA PRO A 77 12.57 -10.93 -13.22
C PRO A 77 12.08 -10.42 -11.85
N ARG A 78 12.87 -10.57 -10.78
CA ARG A 78 12.48 -10.15 -9.42
C ARG A 78 13.02 -8.78 -9.08
N VAL A 79 12.19 -7.98 -8.43
CA VAL A 79 12.55 -6.67 -7.90
C VAL A 79 12.47 -6.72 -6.38
N TRP A 80 13.57 -6.34 -5.73
CA TRP A 80 13.65 -6.15 -4.30
C TRP A 80 13.53 -4.67 -3.99
N ILE A 81 12.49 -4.25 -3.30
CA ILE A 81 12.23 -2.87 -2.90
C ILE A 81 12.46 -2.78 -1.40
N TYR A 82 13.23 -1.78 -0.95
CA TYR A 82 13.48 -1.57 0.47
C TYR A 82 13.08 -0.15 0.88
N GLY A 83 12.56 -0.02 2.09
CA GLY A 83 12.34 1.25 2.76
C GLY A 83 13.29 1.41 3.94
N ILE A 84 12.89 2.20 4.93
CA ILE A 84 13.65 2.33 6.18
C ILE A 84 13.45 1.12 7.09
N ASN A 85 12.24 0.54 7.13
CA ASN A 85 11.98 -0.58 8.04
C ASN A 85 11.46 -1.86 7.39
N PHE A 86 11.46 -1.95 6.07
CA PHE A 86 10.95 -3.11 5.35
C PHE A 86 11.84 -3.47 4.17
N LEU A 87 11.79 -4.75 3.81
CA LEU A 87 12.31 -5.29 2.57
C LEU A 87 11.22 -6.13 1.92
N PHE A 88 10.93 -5.87 0.65
CA PHE A 88 9.88 -6.49 -0.13
C PHE A 88 10.45 -7.04 -1.43
N MET A 89 10.09 -8.26 -1.79
CA MET A 89 10.44 -8.90 -3.06
C MET A 89 9.17 -9.12 -3.86
N LEU A 90 9.24 -8.81 -5.14
CA LEU A 90 8.17 -9.00 -6.11
C LEU A 90 8.71 -9.69 -7.35
N ASP A 91 8.07 -10.78 -7.77
CA ASP A 91 8.40 -11.47 -9.02
C ASP A 91 7.54 -10.92 -10.17
N LEU A 92 8.15 -10.20 -11.11
CA LEU A 92 7.45 -9.61 -12.27
C LEU A 92 7.11 -10.64 -13.35
N SER A 93 7.60 -11.88 -13.25
CA SER A 93 7.22 -12.95 -14.18
C SER A 93 5.84 -13.54 -13.89
N GLN A 94 5.32 -13.31 -12.69
CA GLN A 94 4.05 -13.87 -12.23
C GLN A 94 3.05 -12.74 -11.97
N ASP A 95 1.79 -12.99 -12.30
CA ASP A 95 0.72 -12.07 -11.93
C ASP A 95 0.32 -12.29 -10.46
N LEU A 96 -0.02 -11.19 -9.78
CA LEU A 96 -0.54 -11.21 -8.43
C LEU A 96 -1.96 -11.76 -8.48
N SER A 97 -2.26 -12.72 -7.59
CA SER A 97 -3.60 -13.28 -7.48
C SER A 97 -4.61 -12.15 -7.29
N ALA A 98 -5.80 -12.30 -7.89
CA ALA A 98 -6.92 -11.45 -7.52
C ALA A 98 -7.09 -11.48 -5.99
N PRO A 99 -7.53 -10.38 -5.35
CA PRO A 99 -7.73 -10.32 -3.92
C PRO A 99 -8.90 -11.22 -3.52
N VAL A 100 -8.67 -12.53 -3.54
CA VAL A 100 -9.50 -13.50 -2.86
C VAL A 100 -9.19 -13.30 -1.38
N ALA A 101 -10.23 -13.21 -0.56
CA ALA A 101 -10.12 -13.16 0.89
C ALA A 101 -9.64 -14.51 1.45
N VAL A 102 -8.49 -14.99 0.96
CA VAL A 102 -7.82 -16.18 1.49
C VAL A 102 -7.00 -15.68 2.65
N ALA A 103 -7.37 -16.14 3.84
CA ALA A 103 -6.53 -16.06 5.02
C ALA A 103 -5.18 -16.69 4.68
N ASP A 104 -4.10 -15.90 4.78
CA ASP A 104 -2.74 -16.43 4.72
C ASP A 104 -2.56 -17.44 5.89
N PRO A 105 -2.12 -18.68 5.62
CA PRO A 105 -1.96 -19.70 6.66
C PRO A 105 -0.78 -19.43 7.63
N ASP A 106 0.16 -18.56 7.26
CA ASP A 106 1.36 -18.26 8.07
C ASP A 106 1.18 -17.11 9.07
N THR A 107 -0.02 -16.54 9.18
CA THR A 107 -0.33 -15.49 10.18
C THR A 107 -1.50 -15.86 11.10
N ALA A 108 -1.70 -17.16 11.33
CA ALA A 108 -2.74 -17.69 12.21
C ALA A 108 -2.50 -17.37 13.70
N VAL A 109 -2.59 -16.09 14.08
CA VAL A 109 -3.06 -15.68 15.40
C VAL A 109 -4.56 -15.44 15.26
N VAL A 110 -5.32 -16.41 15.77
CA VAL A 110 -6.77 -16.54 15.88
C VAL A 110 -7.53 -15.20 15.73
N VAL A 111 -8.07 -14.95 14.54
CA VAL A 111 -9.18 -13.98 14.36
C VAL A 111 -10.42 -14.78 14.01
N HIS A 112 -11.39 -14.76 14.92
CA HIS A 112 -12.66 -15.42 14.78
C HIS A 112 -13.33 -15.06 13.44
N ALA A 113 -13.81 -16.08 12.75
CA ALA A 113 -14.54 -15.98 11.50
C ALA A 113 -15.77 -15.06 11.66
N HIS A 114 -15.76 -13.93 10.94
CA HIS A 114 -16.97 -13.15 10.71
C HIS A 114 -17.45 -13.37 9.28
N ALA A 115 -18.73 -13.75 9.20
CA ALA A 115 -19.46 -14.19 8.04
C ALA A 115 -19.37 -13.25 6.84
N ALA A 116 -19.45 -13.86 5.66
CA ALA A 116 -19.62 -13.21 4.38
C ALA A 116 -20.83 -12.26 4.39
N GLY A 117 -20.64 -11.01 3.95
CA GLY A 117 -21.73 -10.08 3.66
C GLY A 117 -21.65 -8.67 4.27
N THR A 118 -20.63 -8.34 5.05
CA THR A 118 -20.54 -7.00 5.65
C THR A 118 -19.71 -6.08 4.76
N LYS A 119 -20.34 -5.02 4.21
CA LYS A 119 -19.66 -3.91 3.53
C LYS A 119 -18.45 -3.50 4.36
N ARG A 120 -17.24 -3.60 3.79
CA ARG A 120 -16.00 -3.19 4.46
C ARG A 120 -16.16 -1.75 4.92
N LYS A 121 -16.20 -1.53 6.24
CA LYS A 121 -16.15 -0.20 6.83
C LYS A 121 -14.81 0.41 6.41
N ARG A 122 -14.83 1.34 5.46
CA ARG A 122 -13.63 2.11 5.09
C ARG A 122 -13.11 2.71 6.40
N LYS A 123 -11.84 2.45 6.71
CA LYS A 123 -11.17 3.01 7.88
C LYS A 123 -11.49 4.50 7.91
N GLY A 124 -12.06 4.97 9.02
CA GLY A 124 -12.46 6.37 9.15
C GLY A 124 -11.27 7.31 8.92
N PRO A 125 -11.51 8.61 8.71
CA PRO A 125 -10.44 9.57 8.51
C PRO A 125 -9.44 9.48 9.69
N ASP A 126 -8.18 9.23 9.36
CA ASP A 126 -7.06 9.28 10.29
C ASP A 126 -6.40 10.67 10.14
N SER A 127 -5.79 11.19 11.20
CA SER A 127 -5.18 12.54 11.26
C SER A 127 -3.92 12.72 10.38
N GLY A 128 -3.51 11.69 9.64
CA GLY A 128 -2.25 11.65 8.89
C GLY A 128 -1.03 11.22 9.73
N ALA A 129 -1.15 11.10 11.05
CA ALA A 129 -0.08 10.65 11.94
C ALA A 129 -0.44 9.34 12.66
N GLY A 130 -0.05 8.20 12.07
CA GLY A 130 -0.27 6.88 12.66
C GLY A 130 -1.67 6.29 12.44
N SER A 131 -1.96 5.18 13.12
CA SER A 131 -3.30 4.58 13.20
C SER A 131 -3.92 4.92 14.55
N LYS A 132 -5.26 4.86 14.65
CA LYS A 132 -5.96 4.81 15.92
C LYS A 132 -5.37 3.71 16.83
N MET A 133 -5.08 4.06 18.07
CA MET A 133 -4.55 3.13 19.06
C MET A 133 -5.68 2.24 19.58
N SER A 134 -5.46 0.92 19.62
CA SER A 134 -6.40 -0.04 20.23
C SER A 134 -6.13 -0.27 21.71
N ILE A 135 -4.88 -0.08 22.15
CA ILE A 135 -4.40 -0.34 23.51
C ILE A 135 -3.58 0.87 23.96
N GLY A 136 -3.70 1.24 25.24
CA GLY A 136 -2.92 2.33 25.84
C GLY A 136 -3.37 3.74 25.44
N ALA A 137 -4.52 3.86 24.77
CA ALA A 137 -5.14 5.16 24.54
C ALA A 137 -5.66 5.73 25.87
N ILE A 138 -5.35 7.00 26.13
CA ILE A 138 -5.93 7.75 27.25
C ILE A 138 -7.44 7.95 27.01
N VAL A 139 -7.82 8.15 25.75
CA VAL A 139 -9.22 8.28 25.35
C VAL A 139 -9.88 6.90 25.38
N PRO A 140 -11.03 6.74 26.06
CA PRO A 140 -11.75 5.47 26.09
C PRO A 140 -12.17 5.07 24.68
N ALA A 141 -11.87 3.83 24.30
CA ALA A 141 -12.21 3.30 22.98
C ALA A 141 -13.72 3.03 22.82
N GLN A 142 -14.40 2.71 23.93
CA GLN A 142 -15.85 2.51 23.98
C GLN A 142 -16.40 3.28 25.18
N VAL A 143 -17.43 4.08 24.92
CA VAL A 143 -18.21 4.79 25.93
C VAL A 143 -19.64 4.34 25.68
N ASP A 144 -20.17 3.58 26.62
CA ASP A 144 -21.53 3.05 26.50
C ASP A 144 -22.40 3.75 27.54
N ARG A 145 -23.54 4.28 27.09
CA ARG A 145 -24.51 4.88 27.98
C ARG A 145 -25.56 3.84 28.36
N PHE A 146 -25.73 3.64 29.66
CA PHE A 146 -26.78 2.77 30.19
C PHE A 146 -28.08 3.57 30.38
N VAL A 147 -29.16 3.17 29.69
CA VAL A 147 -30.49 3.73 29.87
C VAL A 147 -31.45 2.64 30.36
N ALA A 148 -31.84 2.69 31.63
CA ALA A 148 -32.84 1.79 32.18
C ALA A 148 -34.26 2.32 31.90
N ALA A 149 -34.83 1.96 30.76
CA ALA A 149 -36.26 2.15 30.49
C ALA A 149 -37.00 0.81 30.58
N LYS A 150 -37.91 0.71 31.55
CA LYS A 150 -38.93 -0.36 31.73
C LYS A 150 -38.53 -1.76 31.22
N GLY A 151 -37.62 -2.41 31.94
CA GLY A 151 -37.47 -3.88 31.93
C GLY A 151 -36.69 -4.48 30.75
N THR A 152 -36.19 -3.67 29.81
CA THR A 152 -35.26 -4.13 28.77
C THR A 152 -33.93 -3.39 28.92
N LYS A 153 -32.85 -4.17 29.04
CA LYS A 153 -31.48 -3.63 29.11
C LYS A 153 -31.02 -3.36 27.69
N GLU A 154 -30.87 -2.09 27.32
CA GLU A 154 -30.34 -1.69 26.01
C GLU A 154 -29.03 -0.93 26.22
N TRP A 155 -27.97 -1.40 25.57
CA TRP A 155 -26.70 -0.70 25.48
C TRP A 155 -26.81 0.29 24.33
N GLN A 156 -26.63 1.59 24.60
CA GLN A 156 -26.50 2.60 23.55
C GLN A 156 -25.03 2.97 23.43
N ASP A 157 -24.46 2.73 22.24
CA ASP A 157 -23.15 3.26 21.86
C ASP A 157 -23.27 4.80 21.84
N ASP A 158 -22.50 5.51 22.67
CA ASP A 158 -22.55 6.98 22.67
C ASP A 158 -21.96 7.51 21.35
N ILE A 159 -22.82 8.14 20.54
CA ILE A 159 -22.50 8.74 19.24
C ILE A 159 -21.71 10.07 19.43
N GLU A 160 -21.27 10.43 20.64
CA GLU A 160 -20.63 11.71 20.91
C GLU A 160 -19.13 11.77 20.51
N SER A 161 -18.49 10.66 20.13
CA SER A 161 -17.09 10.73 19.63
C SER A 161 -16.96 11.17 18.16
N ARG A 162 -18.08 11.37 17.45
CA ARG A 162 -18.07 12.01 16.13
C ARG A 162 -18.09 13.51 16.33
N ALA A 163 -16.92 14.09 16.61
CA ALA A 163 -16.76 15.54 16.49
C ALA A 163 -17.39 16.00 15.16
N PRO A 164 -18.27 17.02 15.16
CA PRO A 164 -18.85 17.51 13.93
C PRO A 164 -17.70 17.90 13.00
N ALA A 165 -17.72 17.40 11.77
CA ALA A 165 -16.85 17.91 10.72
C ALA A 165 -17.03 19.43 10.70
N ASP A 166 -15.92 20.16 10.79
CA ASP A 166 -15.85 21.62 10.88
C ASP A 166 -16.91 22.30 10.01
N ALA A 167 -18.00 22.73 10.63
CA ALA A 167 -19.02 23.58 10.03
C ALA A 167 -18.61 25.04 10.24
N MET A 168 -17.51 25.45 9.61
CA MET A 168 -17.10 26.85 9.52
C MET A 168 -16.56 27.10 8.11
N ASP A 169 -17.43 26.91 7.11
CA ASP A 169 -17.29 27.54 5.80
C ASP A 169 -18.49 28.49 5.64
N VAL A 170 -18.35 29.65 6.26
CA VAL A 170 -19.27 30.79 6.14
C VAL A 170 -18.59 31.81 5.24
N ASP A 171 -18.75 31.62 3.94
CA ASP A 171 -18.89 32.73 2.99
C ASP A 171 -20.04 32.39 2.05
N SER A 172 -21.21 32.89 2.45
CA SER A 172 -22.39 33.03 1.62
C SER A 172 -22.19 34.17 0.64
N ASP A 173 -22.35 33.90 -0.66
CA ASP A 173 -22.97 34.87 -1.55
C ASP A 173 -24.08 34.17 -2.33
N ALA A 174 -25.29 34.64 -2.06
CA ALA A 174 -26.52 34.27 -2.72
C ALA A 174 -26.58 34.93 -4.10
N ASP A 175 -26.99 34.17 -5.12
CA ASP A 175 -28.05 34.59 -6.06
C ASP A 175 -28.14 33.61 -7.23
N SER A 176 -29.18 32.76 -7.22
CA SER A 176 -30.16 32.61 -8.30
C SER A 176 -30.91 31.28 -8.15
N ALA A 177 -32.19 31.41 -7.86
CA ALA A 177 -33.17 30.35 -7.95
C ALA A 177 -33.45 29.99 -9.42
N ASP A 178 -34.18 28.89 -9.59
CA ASP A 178 -34.79 28.37 -10.83
C ASP A 178 -33.88 27.54 -11.75
N ASP A 179 -33.99 26.21 -11.66
CA ASP A 179 -34.74 25.45 -12.68
C ASP A 179 -34.91 23.99 -12.22
N ALA A 180 -36.15 23.53 -12.19
CA ALA A 180 -36.53 22.16 -11.93
C ALA A 180 -36.92 21.50 -13.25
N ALA A 181 -36.00 20.77 -13.90
CA ALA A 181 -36.37 19.82 -14.95
C ALA A 181 -35.27 18.78 -15.23
N ALA A 182 -35.68 17.51 -15.12
CA ALA A 182 -35.27 16.37 -15.94
C ALA A 182 -33.77 16.02 -16.08
N ALA A 183 -33.35 14.94 -15.43
CA ALA A 183 -32.40 13.99 -16.03
C ALA A 183 -32.49 12.61 -15.35
N GLY A 184 -33.25 11.71 -15.97
CA GLY A 184 -32.84 10.31 -15.96
C GLY A 184 -31.61 10.21 -16.85
N SER A 185 -30.47 9.84 -16.28
CA SER A 185 -29.34 9.33 -17.05
C SER A 185 -28.51 8.42 -16.15
N ASP A 186 -28.85 7.15 -16.30
CA ASP A 186 -27.97 6.00 -16.19
C ASP A 186 -26.51 6.40 -16.51
N SER A 187 -25.65 6.38 -15.50
CA SER A 187 -24.20 6.55 -15.65
C SER A 187 -23.53 5.33 -15.03
N GLU A 188 -23.66 4.21 -15.74
CA GLU A 188 -22.86 3.01 -15.52
C GLU A 188 -21.36 3.37 -15.50
N GLU A 189 -20.73 3.03 -14.38
CA GLU A 189 -19.32 3.17 -14.09
C GLU A 189 -18.43 2.46 -15.13
N PRO A 190 -17.46 3.14 -15.77
CA PRO A 190 -16.58 2.52 -16.78
C PRO A 190 -15.50 1.60 -16.20
N GLU A 191 -15.37 1.48 -14.87
CA GLU A 191 -14.31 0.66 -14.25
C GLU A 191 -14.57 -0.85 -14.36
N SER A 192 -15.84 -1.26 -14.40
CA SER A 192 -16.23 -2.68 -14.47
C SER A 192 -15.75 -3.34 -15.78
N GLY A 193 -15.94 -2.65 -16.92
CA GLY A 193 -15.57 -3.16 -18.25
C GLY A 193 -14.06 -3.32 -18.47
N LEU A 194 -13.25 -2.43 -17.88
CA LEU A 194 -11.79 -2.51 -18.00
C LEU A 194 -11.21 -3.67 -17.18
N ALA A 195 -11.80 -3.97 -16.03
CA ALA A 195 -11.44 -5.15 -15.26
C ALA A 195 -11.78 -6.44 -16.02
N THR A 196 -12.92 -6.48 -16.73
CA THR A 196 -13.32 -7.63 -17.56
C THR A 196 -12.42 -7.79 -18.78
N LEU A 197 -12.03 -6.70 -19.45
CA LEU A 197 -11.10 -6.73 -20.59
C LEU A 197 -9.70 -7.21 -20.18
N ARG A 198 -9.25 -6.86 -18.97
CA ARG A 198 -7.98 -7.37 -18.41
C ARG A 198 -8.08 -8.86 -18.05
N GLY A 199 -9.19 -9.29 -17.44
CA GLY A 199 -9.42 -10.70 -17.09
C GLY A 199 -9.58 -11.61 -18.31
N ARG A 200 -10.18 -11.12 -19.40
CA ARG A 200 -10.31 -11.87 -20.66
C ARG A 200 -8.96 -12.18 -21.32
N GLN A 201 -7.93 -11.40 -21.03
CA GLN A 201 -6.55 -11.67 -21.47
C GLN A 201 -5.85 -12.74 -20.60
N GLU A 202 -6.38 -13.06 -19.42
CA GLU A 202 -5.84 -14.08 -18.50
C GLU A 202 -6.24 -15.51 -18.93
N GLU A 203 -7.39 -15.70 -19.60
CA GLU A 203 -7.89 -17.04 -20.03
C GLU A 203 -7.00 -17.75 -21.07
N THR A 204 -6.01 -17.07 -21.66
CA THR A 204 -5.10 -17.67 -22.66
C THR A 204 -3.75 -18.12 -22.09
N GLN A 205 -3.48 -17.93 -20.79
CA GLN A 205 -2.18 -18.26 -20.17
C GLN A 205 -2.27 -18.86 -18.76
N ALA A 206 -3.41 -19.46 -18.39
CA ALA A 206 -3.56 -20.15 -17.12
C ALA A 206 -3.30 -21.67 -17.26
N GLU A 207 -2.07 -22.05 -17.61
CA GLU A 207 -1.57 -23.41 -17.31
C GLU A 207 -0.25 -23.32 -16.53
N ASP A 208 -0.27 -23.99 -15.38
CA ASP A 208 0.83 -24.50 -14.55
C ASP A 208 1.97 -23.57 -14.08
N GLY A 209 1.84 -23.15 -12.82
CA GLY A 209 2.91 -22.57 -12.01
C GLY A 209 2.68 -22.75 -10.50
N ALA A 210 2.27 -23.94 -10.06
CA ALA A 210 2.20 -24.26 -8.64
C ALA A 210 3.63 -24.29 -8.04
N GLY A 211 3.92 -23.36 -7.12
CA GLY A 211 5.03 -23.52 -6.17
C GLY A 211 6.08 -22.41 -6.04
N LYS A 212 6.03 -21.31 -6.81
CA LYS A 212 6.95 -20.18 -6.62
C LYS A 212 6.27 -19.04 -5.84
N THR A 213 6.90 -18.56 -4.78
CA THR A 213 6.41 -17.40 -4.01
C THR A 213 6.41 -16.17 -4.92
N ARG A 214 5.21 -15.66 -5.23
CA ARG A 214 4.99 -14.49 -6.12
C ARG A 214 5.56 -13.20 -5.53
N TRP A 215 5.60 -13.13 -4.21
CA TRP A 215 6.09 -12.01 -3.44
C TRP A 215 6.59 -12.51 -2.07
N TRP A 216 7.40 -11.69 -1.41
CA TRP A 216 7.89 -11.94 -0.04
C TRP A 216 8.15 -10.61 0.66
N HIS A 217 8.05 -10.56 1.98
CA HIS A 217 8.45 -9.38 2.75
C HIS A 217 9.09 -9.73 4.10
N THR A 218 9.84 -8.78 4.66
CA THR A 218 10.23 -8.80 6.06
C THR A 218 10.34 -7.40 6.65
N TYR A 219 10.21 -7.35 7.96
CA TYR A 219 10.40 -6.18 8.81
C TYR A 219 11.60 -6.35 9.76
N LYS A 220 12.42 -7.39 9.57
CA LYS A 220 13.52 -7.76 10.48
C LYS A 220 14.65 -6.71 10.53
N TYR A 221 14.97 -6.11 9.40
CA TYR A 221 16.11 -5.19 9.25
C TYR A 221 15.67 -3.75 9.54
N ARG A 222 16.20 -3.13 10.61
CA ARG A 222 15.79 -1.78 11.07
C ARG A 222 16.89 -1.10 11.90
N PRO A 223 17.24 0.17 11.61
CA PRO A 223 16.81 1.02 10.50
C PRO A 223 17.75 0.90 9.29
N ILE A 224 17.20 0.58 8.11
CA ILE A 224 17.96 0.41 6.87
C ILE A 224 18.40 1.78 6.36
N LEU A 225 19.72 2.00 6.33
CA LEU A 225 20.34 3.16 5.68
C LEU A 225 20.31 2.99 4.16
N GLY A 226 20.72 1.82 3.67
CA GLY A 226 20.71 1.48 2.25
C GLY A 226 21.07 0.02 1.99
N ILE A 227 20.72 -0.46 0.80
CA ILE A 227 21.13 -1.78 0.31
C ILE A 227 21.78 -1.59 -1.05
N ALA A 228 22.96 -2.17 -1.24
CA ALA A 228 23.73 -2.08 -2.48
C ALA A 228 24.16 -3.49 -2.95
N PRO A 229 24.08 -3.80 -4.26
CA PRO A 229 24.50 -5.09 -4.78
C PRO A 229 26.04 -5.17 -4.81
N LEU A 230 26.61 -6.33 -4.47
CA LEU A 230 28.04 -6.61 -4.54
C LEU A 230 28.47 -7.14 -5.91
N SER A 231 27.60 -7.90 -6.56
CA SER A 231 27.78 -8.37 -7.94
C SER A 231 27.05 -7.47 -8.93
N GLY A 232 27.37 -7.61 -10.23
CA GLY A 232 26.68 -6.89 -11.30
C GLY A 232 25.16 -7.08 -11.23
N THR A 233 24.41 -6.01 -11.49
CA THR A 233 22.94 -6.02 -11.54
C THR A 233 22.46 -7.04 -12.57
N GLY A 234 21.56 -7.96 -12.18
CA GLY A 234 21.03 -9.00 -13.08
C GLY A 234 21.65 -10.39 -12.92
N ALA A 235 22.57 -10.60 -11.96
CA ALA A 235 23.06 -11.94 -11.65
C ALA A 235 21.94 -12.87 -11.12
N ALA A 236 22.00 -14.16 -11.48
CA ALA A 236 21.03 -15.16 -11.03
C ALA A 236 20.99 -15.31 -9.50
N ALA A 237 22.16 -15.19 -8.86
CA ALA A 237 22.30 -15.06 -7.42
C ALA A 237 22.60 -13.59 -7.08
N LEU A 238 21.71 -12.95 -6.32
CA LEU A 238 21.89 -11.58 -5.85
C LEU A 238 22.64 -11.60 -4.51
N GLU A 239 23.88 -11.13 -4.53
CA GLU A 239 24.65 -10.82 -3.33
C GLU A 239 24.61 -9.30 -3.09
N ALA A 240 24.31 -8.87 -1.87
CA ALA A 240 24.14 -7.46 -1.53
C ALA A 240 24.62 -7.15 -0.12
N VAL A 241 25.11 -5.93 0.09
CA VAL A 241 25.37 -5.36 1.40
C VAL A 241 24.12 -4.61 1.86
N LEU A 242 23.63 -4.97 3.04
CA LEU A 242 22.61 -4.21 3.77
C LEU A 242 23.31 -3.43 4.88
N VAL A 243 23.15 -2.11 4.87
CA VAL A 243 23.72 -1.20 5.87
C VAL A 243 22.61 -0.70 6.77
N GLU A 244 22.70 -0.98 8.06
CA GLU A 244 21.84 -0.43 9.10
C GLU A 244 22.55 0.74 9.80
N ARG A 245 21.78 1.70 10.33
CA ARG A 245 22.33 2.80 11.11
C ARG A 245 21.43 3.14 12.30
N PRO A 246 21.43 2.31 13.35
CA PRO A 246 20.61 2.57 14.52
C PRO A 246 21.06 3.84 15.25
N LEU A 247 20.12 4.52 15.92
CA LEU A 247 20.39 5.83 16.52
C LEU A 247 21.40 5.77 17.68
N TRP A 248 21.50 4.65 18.38
CA TRP A 248 22.45 4.47 19.48
C TRP A 248 23.92 4.36 19.03
N GLU A 249 24.18 4.17 17.73
CA GLU A 249 25.52 4.24 17.15
C GLU A 249 25.88 5.64 16.66
N VAL A 250 24.92 6.57 16.70
CA VAL A 250 25.15 7.97 16.33
C VAL A 250 25.49 8.75 17.59
N ASP A 251 26.63 9.42 17.59
CA ASP A 251 26.97 10.39 18.63
C ASP A 251 25.94 11.53 18.62
N LEU A 252 24.98 11.43 19.54
CA LEU A 252 24.00 12.47 19.79
C LEU A 252 24.67 13.59 20.60
N PRO A 253 24.29 14.85 20.38
CA PRO A 253 24.76 15.95 21.22
C PRO A 253 24.48 15.69 22.71
N GLU A 254 25.35 16.21 23.57
CA GLU A 254 25.15 16.15 25.02
C GLU A 254 23.79 16.75 25.40
N ARG A 255 23.09 16.07 26.30
CA ARG A 255 21.88 16.60 26.92
C ARG A 255 22.29 17.50 28.07
N TYR A 256 21.77 18.73 28.08
CA TYR A 256 21.93 19.65 29.19
C TYR A 256 20.78 19.42 30.18
N PHE A 257 21.10 19.25 31.47
CA PHE A 257 20.12 19.07 32.54
C PHE A 257 20.23 20.21 33.57
N GLY A 258 19.09 20.66 34.10
CA GLY A 258 19.04 21.51 35.29
C GLY A 258 19.38 20.73 36.57
N ALA A 259 19.58 21.45 37.69
CA ALA A 259 20.01 20.88 38.97
C ALA A 259 19.08 19.77 39.52
N ASP A 260 17.79 19.78 39.18
CA ASP A 260 16.76 18.84 39.64
C ASP A 260 16.09 18.05 38.51
N GLU A 261 16.67 18.03 37.30
CA GLU A 261 16.07 17.43 36.09
C GLU A 261 16.77 16.15 35.62
N TRP A 262 17.47 15.45 36.52
CA TRP A 262 18.13 14.19 36.16
C TRP A 262 17.09 13.11 35.82
N GLU A 263 17.32 12.34 34.75
CA GLU A 263 16.47 11.18 34.43
C GLU A 263 16.49 10.16 35.58
N ARG A 264 15.33 9.54 35.84
CA ARG A 264 15.16 8.46 36.83
C ARG A 264 15.65 7.12 36.30
#